data_AF-A0A851HXQ5-F1
#
_entry.id   AF-A0A851HXQ5-F1
#
_cell.length_a   1.000
_cell.length_b   1.000
_cell.length_c   1.000
_cell.angle_alpha   90.00
_cell.angle_beta   90.00
_cell.angle_gamma   90.00
#
_symmetry.space_group_name_H-M   'P 1'
#
loop_
_entity.id
_entity.type
_entity.pdbx_description
1 polymer ?
#
loop_
_entity_poly.entity_id
_entity_poly.type
_entity_poly.pdbx_seq_one_letter_code
_entity_poly.pdbx_strand_id
1 'polypeptide(L)'
;MTTDLNASPLSADQQSRLTEVLSELNDGQLFWLAGFLAGKCAGGSVSASGQAPGVAPATSAAPAAGAELTVLFGSQTGNAEELAQQLATRAADKGVSAKVVDMADYKPRQLKKEQYLALLTSTHGEGDPPDSALDFYEFLNGKKAPKLDGLRYSVLSLGDSSYEHFCKTGQDFDQQLSSLGATALAERVDCDVDYDELADDWINRVLETMASEAGASQPAAANTVTAEQTPVASLYNRKNPYTATILTNQLLSGRGSDKEVRHIELSLEDSGLTYKPGDAVGVYPEHNPALVDELLNTLGFEGDASVTADDQEVTLQEALAFYREITVLTPPLMKHWAELVSDDALSALVADNTELKAWTEGRDLVDLVRAWPVPQLTPQTLVNLLRKLPPRLYSISSSQIAVEDEVHITVAAVRYCSHDRDREGVASGWLCDRMDEGSEVRMYIDPNKKFALPDDSTPAIMIGPGTGVAPFRAFLQEREEREAKGDNWLFFGDRRFRSDFLYQSEWLAWRRDGLLTRLDVAFSRDQAEKRYVQHSLKEKGAEVWAWIQRGASLYVCGDADRMAPDVHQALVDIASEHGGLTPEQAEEYLRQLNRDKRYLRDVY
;
A
#
# COMPACT_ATOMS: atom_id res chain seq x y z
N MET A 1 -8.12 -43.03 19.84
CA MET A 1 -9.32 -43.83 20.17
C MET A 1 -9.35 -45.02 19.23
N THR A 2 -9.57 -46.23 19.75
CA THR A 2 -9.58 -47.48 19.00
C THR A 2 -10.75 -47.51 18.01
N THR A 3 -10.49 -47.83 16.74
CA THR A 3 -11.48 -48.01 15.66
C THR A 3 -12.26 -49.33 15.75
N ASP A 4 -12.13 -50.05 16.86
CA ASP A 4 -12.74 -51.36 17.07
C ASP A 4 -14.17 -51.19 17.60
N LEU A 5 -15.15 -51.25 16.70
CA LEU A 5 -16.59 -51.10 16.98
C LEU A 5 -17.15 -52.14 17.97
N ASN A 6 -16.42 -53.23 18.24
CA ASN A 6 -16.81 -54.28 19.18
C ASN A 6 -16.79 -53.85 20.65
N ALA A 7 -16.23 -52.68 20.99
CA ALA A 7 -16.22 -52.11 22.33
C ALA A 7 -17.18 -50.90 22.50
N SER A 8 -18.06 -50.66 21.52
CA SER A 8 -18.97 -49.51 21.53
C SER A 8 -20.14 -49.71 22.52
N PRO A 9 -20.51 -48.69 23.32
CA PRO A 9 -21.66 -48.75 24.23
C PRO A 9 -23.02 -48.73 23.51
N LEU A 10 -23.03 -48.66 22.17
CA LEU A 10 -24.23 -48.64 21.33
C LEU A 10 -24.82 -50.05 21.16
N SER A 11 -26.15 -50.15 21.06
CA SER A 11 -26.81 -51.42 20.74
C SER A 11 -26.47 -51.90 19.33
N ALA A 12 -26.65 -53.20 19.04
CA ALA A 12 -26.33 -53.77 17.72
C ALA A 12 -27.07 -53.06 16.56
N ASP A 13 -28.34 -52.67 16.76
CA ASP A 13 -29.11 -51.91 15.76
C ASP A 13 -28.55 -50.49 15.57
N GLN A 14 -28.12 -49.83 16.64
CA GLN A 14 -27.50 -48.50 16.59
C GLN A 14 -26.13 -48.54 15.92
N GLN A 15 -25.33 -49.56 16.18
CA GLN A 15 -24.03 -49.76 15.53
C GLN A 15 -24.18 -50.00 14.02
N SER A 16 -25.16 -50.82 13.60
CA SER A 16 -25.43 -51.08 12.19
C SER A 16 -25.77 -49.79 11.43
N ARG A 17 -26.69 -48.98 11.97
CA ARG A 17 -27.09 -47.71 11.33
C ARG A 17 -25.97 -46.67 11.34
N LEU A 18 -25.19 -46.62 12.42
CA LEU A 18 -24.05 -45.71 12.51
C LEU A 18 -22.98 -46.10 11.48
N THR A 19 -22.72 -47.39 11.31
CA THR A 19 -21.73 -47.89 10.33
C THR A 19 -22.16 -47.60 8.90
N GLU A 20 -23.45 -47.81 8.58
CA GLU A 20 -24.03 -47.50 7.28
C GLU A 20 -23.88 -46.00 6.95
N VAL A 21 -24.30 -45.12 7.87
CA VAL A 21 -24.17 -43.66 7.68
C VAL A 21 -22.71 -43.22 7.57
N LEU A 22 -21.80 -43.74 8.41
CA LEU A 22 -20.40 -43.35 8.35
C LEU A 22 -19.70 -43.80 7.06
N SER A 23 -20.15 -44.90 6.45
CA SER A 23 -19.57 -45.40 5.19
C SER A 23 -19.93 -44.57 3.95
N GLU A 24 -20.95 -43.71 4.05
CA GLU A 24 -21.42 -42.87 2.95
C GLU A 24 -20.92 -41.41 3.03
N LEU A 25 -20.19 -41.05 4.09
CA LEU A 25 -19.71 -39.68 4.32
C LEU A 25 -18.28 -39.48 3.81
N ASN A 26 -18.02 -38.31 3.25
CA ASN A 26 -16.66 -37.85 2.95
C ASN A 26 -16.01 -37.17 4.17
N ASP A 27 -14.71 -36.90 4.08
CA ASP A 27 -13.92 -36.35 5.20
C ASP A 27 -14.49 -35.03 5.73
N GLY A 28 -14.90 -34.11 4.86
CA GLY A 28 -15.51 -32.83 5.27
C GLY A 28 -16.84 -33.01 6.02
N GLN A 29 -17.66 -33.99 5.62
CA GLN A 29 -18.91 -34.31 6.31
C GLN A 29 -18.67 -35.02 7.64
N LEU A 30 -17.64 -35.86 7.74
CA LEU A 30 -17.22 -36.49 8.99
C LEU A 30 -16.73 -35.44 10.01
N PHE A 31 -15.94 -34.46 9.56
CA PHE A 31 -15.52 -33.32 10.39
C PHE A 31 -16.70 -32.49 10.87
N TRP A 32 -17.66 -32.20 10.00
CA TRP A 32 -18.88 -31.48 10.39
C TRP A 32 -19.71 -32.27 11.42
N LEU A 33 -19.89 -33.58 11.21
CA LEU A 33 -20.64 -34.45 12.13
C LEU A 33 -19.98 -34.52 13.52
N ALA A 34 -18.65 -34.58 13.57
CA ALA A 34 -17.89 -34.53 14.81
C ALA A 34 -18.14 -33.22 15.58
N GLY A 35 -18.10 -32.07 14.88
CA GLY A 35 -18.42 -30.77 15.46
C GLY A 35 -19.88 -30.67 15.94
N PHE A 36 -20.83 -31.18 15.16
CA PHE A 36 -22.24 -31.21 15.51
C PHE A 36 -22.53 -32.04 16.77
N LEU A 37 -21.95 -33.25 16.88
CA LEU A 37 -22.08 -34.11 18.06
C LEU A 37 -21.41 -33.47 19.29
N ALA A 38 -20.24 -32.85 19.13
CA ALA A 38 -19.59 -32.09 20.19
C ALA A 38 -20.46 -30.93 20.68
N GLY A 39 -21.09 -30.19 19.77
CA GLY A 39 -22.06 -29.13 20.11
C GLY A 39 -23.28 -29.65 20.86
N LYS A 40 -23.80 -30.83 20.48
CA LYS A 40 -24.91 -31.48 21.19
C LYS A 40 -24.53 -31.95 22.61
N CYS A 41 -23.29 -32.38 22.80
CA CYS A 41 -22.75 -32.72 24.11
C CYS A 41 -22.47 -31.47 24.97
N ALA A 42 -22.12 -30.34 24.33
CA ALA A 42 -21.83 -29.07 24.98
C ALA A 42 -23.08 -28.25 25.37
N GLY A 43 -24.26 -28.58 24.84
CA GLY A 43 -25.49 -27.89 25.23
C GLY A 43 -26.77 -28.50 24.67
N GLY A 44 -27.59 -29.08 25.55
CA GLY A 44 -28.99 -29.34 25.24
C GLY A 44 -29.78 -30.04 26.34
N SER A 45 -30.58 -29.28 27.08
CA SER A 45 -31.95 -29.74 27.40
C SER A 45 -32.90 -28.57 27.62
N VAL A 46 -33.87 -28.44 26.70
CA VAL A 46 -35.10 -27.67 26.88
C VAL A 46 -36.15 -28.57 27.56
N SER A 47 -36.59 -28.13 28.74
CA SER A 47 -37.91 -28.25 29.41
C SER A 47 -38.62 -29.62 29.60
N ALA A 48 -38.85 -30.01 30.88
CA ALA A 48 -40.19 -30.31 31.44
C ALA A 48 -40.20 -30.60 32.99
N SER A 49 -40.95 -29.76 33.72
CA SER A 49 -41.75 -29.97 34.96
C SER A 49 -41.20 -30.67 36.23
N GLY A 50 -41.23 -29.94 37.36
CA GLY A 50 -41.35 -30.48 38.74
C GLY A 50 -40.82 -29.55 39.86
N GLN A 51 -41.70 -28.93 40.67
CA GLN A 51 -41.44 -28.11 41.87
C GLN A 51 -40.78 -28.93 43.01
N ALA A 52 -40.03 -28.46 44.04
CA ALA A 52 -39.90 -27.22 44.83
C ALA A 52 -38.58 -27.29 45.70
N PRO A 53 -38.29 -26.41 46.68
CA PRO A 53 -38.17 -24.95 46.68
C PRO A 53 -36.80 -24.43 47.18
N GLY A 54 -36.45 -23.20 46.79
CA GLY A 54 -35.77 -22.25 47.68
C GLY A 54 -34.25 -22.15 47.61
N VAL A 55 -33.74 -21.28 46.74
CA VAL A 55 -32.76 -20.22 47.06
C VAL A 55 -32.96 -19.13 46.00
N ALA A 56 -33.12 -17.87 46.43
CA ALA A 56 -33.15 -16.74 45.50
C ALA A 56 -31.73 -16.46 44.99
N PRO A 57 -31.45 -16.51 43.67
CA PRO A 57 -30.24 -15.93 43.13
C PRO A 57 -30.53 -14.46 42.79
N ALA A 58 -29.62 -13.60 43.20
CA ALA A 58 -29.51 -12.25 42.71
C ALA A 58 -29.52 -12.26 41.16
N THR A 59 -30.29 -11.35 40.59
CA THR A 59 -30.26 -11.00 39.16
C THR A 59 -28.83 -10.65 38.74
N SER A 60 -28.09 -11.62 38.20
CA SER A 60 -27.00 -11.32 37.28
C SER A 60 -27.65 -10.92 35.97
N ALA A 61 -27.42 -9.67 35.55
CA ALA A 61 -27.77 -9.21 34.23
C ALA A 61 -27.29 -10.20 33.17
N ALA A 62 -28.12 -10.45 32.16
CA ALA A 62 -27.71 -11.17 30.96
C ALA A 62 -26.43 -10.51 30.40
N PRO A 63 -25.45 -11.29 29.89
CA PRO A 63 -24.29 -10.69 29.23
C PRO A 63 -24.81 -9.82 28.09
N ALA A 64 -24.42 -8.55 28.09
CA ALA A 64 -24.63 -7.66 26.97
C ALA A 64 -24.04 -8.33 25.72
N ALA A 65 -24.74 -8.25 24.59
CA ALA A 65 -24.15 -8.58 23.30
C ALA A 65 -22.82 -7.82 23.20
N GLY A 66 -21.71 -8.53 23.04
CA GLY A 66 -20.37 -7.93 23.07
C GLY A 66 -20.27 -6.79 22.06
N ALA A 67 -19.66 -5.68 22.48
CA ALA A 67 -19.38 -4.56 21.59
C ALA A 67 -18.55 -5.02 20.39
N GLU A 68 -19.04 -4.80 19.17
CA GLU A 68 -18.34 -5.11 17.92
C GLU A 68 -17.61 -3.85 17.42
N LEU A 69 -16.33 -3.99 17.07
CA LEU A 69 -15.51 -2.96 16.43
C LEU A 69 -15.64 -3.05 14.92
N THR A 70 -16.21 -2.03 14.28
CA THR A 70 -16.15 -1.90 12.83
C THR A 70 -14.83 -1.23 12.44
N VAL A 71 -14.05 -1.87 11.58
CA VAL A 71 -12.78 -1.36 11.06
C VAL A 71 -12.96 -1.04 9.58
N LEU A 72 -12.97 0.25 9.24
CA LEU A 72 -13.05 0.70 7.85
C LEU A 72 -11.67 1.09 7.34
N PHE A 73 -11.32 0.65 6.13
CA PHE A 73 -10.07 1.07 5.50
C PHE A 73 -10.27 1.69 4.11
N GLY A 74 -9.49 2.73 3.84
CA GLY A 74 -9.32 3.36 2.53
C GLY A 74 -7.86 3.30 2.11
N SER A 75 -7.54 2.57 1.04
CA SER A 75 -6.13 2.37 0.66
C SER A 75 -5.92 2.37 -0.85
N GLN A 76 -4.78 2.87 -1.30
CA GLN A 76 -4.39 2.77 -2.71
C GLN A 76 -3.42 1.60 -2.94
N THR A 77 -2.39 1.49 -2.10
CA THR A 77 -1.33 0.48 -2.22
C THR A 77 -1.46 -0.69 -1.23
N GLY A 78 -2.47 -0.67 -0.34
CA GLY A 78 -2.74 -1.78 0.59
C GLY A 78 -2.26 -1.57 2.03
N ASN A 79 -1.39 -0.57 2.31
CA ASN A 79 -0.87 -0.31 3.66
C ASN A 79 -1.97 -0.18 4.74
N ALA A 80 -3.04 0.57 4.45
CA ALA A 80 -4.14 0.75 5.39
C ALA A 80 -5.02 -0.52 5.54
N GLU A 81 -5.09 -1.37 4.50
CA GLU A 81 -5.76 -2.68 4.56
C GLU A 81 -4.99 -3.62 5.50
N GLU A 82 -3.67 -3.67 5.39
CA GLU A 82 -2.82 -4.50 6.24
C GLU A 82 -2.94 -4.10 7.71
N LEU A 83 -2.83 -2.81 8.02
CA LEU A 83 -2.99 -2.30 9.39
C LEU A 83 -4.41 -2.57 9.94
N ALA A 84 -5.44 -2.51 9.09
CA ALA A 84 -6.81 -2.84 9.49
C ALA A 84 -6.95 -4.33 9.86
N GLN A 85 -6.31 -5.21 9.10
CA GLN A 85 -6.26 -6.64 9.38
C GLN A 85 -5.44 -6.94 10.65
N GLN A 86 -4.34 -6.21 10.86
CA GLN A 86 -3.51 -6.31 12.06
C GLN A 86 -4.31 -5.89 13.31
N LEU A 87 -5.04 -4.77 13.24
CA LEU A 87 -5.94 -4.32 14.31
C LEU A 87 -6.99 -5.37 14.66
N ALA A 88 -7.65 -5.96 13.65
CA ALA A 88 -8.67 -6.98 13.88
C ALA A 88 -8.10 -8.26 14.50
N THR A 89 -6.88 -8.66 14.09
CA THR A 89 -6.18 -9.81 14.68
C THR A 89 -5.87 -9.56 16.16
N ARG A 90 -5.29 -8.40 16.49
CA ARG A 90 -5.01 -8.03 17.89
C ARG A 90 -6.29 -7.81 18.72
N ALA A 91 -7.38 -7.38 18.10
CA ALA A 91 -8.68 -7.27 18.75
C ALA A 91 -9.18 -8.64 19.19
N ALA A 92 -9.10 -9.64 18.30
CA ALA A 92 -9.51 -11.01 18.58
C ALA A 92 -8.72 -11.61 19.75
N ASP A 93 -7.40 -11.37 19.82
CA ASP A 93 -6.54 -11.81 20.93
C ASP A 93 -6.96 -11.20 22.28
N LYS A 94 -7.56 -10.01 22.26
CA LYS A 94 -8.12 -9.33 23.44
C LYS A 94 -9.61 -9.63 23.68
N GLY A 95 -10.19 -10.58 22.94
CA GLY A 95 -11.60 -10.98 23.07
C GLY A 95 -12.60 -9.96 22.51
N VAL A 96 -12.14 -9.02 21.67
CA VAL A 96 -12.97 -8.02 21.00
C VAL A 96 -13.32 -8.52 19.61
N SER A 97 -14.62 -8.59 19.29
CA SER A 97 -15.08 -8.90 17.93
C SER A 97 -14.81 -7.71 17.02
N ALA A 98 -14.07 -7.90 15.93
CA ALA A 98 -13.77 -6.86 14.96
C ALA A 98 -14.15 -7.28 13.53
N LYS A 99 -14.74 -6.36 12.79
CA LYS A 99 -15.17 -6.55 11.39
C LYS A 99 -14.45 -5.56 10.48
N VAL A 100 -13.57 -6.08 9.62
CA VAL A 100 -12.82 -5.29 8.63
C VAL A 100 -13.62 -5.17 7.34
N VAL A 101 -13.75 -3.94 6.81
CA VAL A 101 -14.49 -3.65 5.57
C VAL A 101 -13.78 -2.57 4.75
N ASP A 102 -13.61 -2.78 3.45
CA ASP A 102 -13.19 -1.70 2.53
C ASP A 102 -14.30 -0.65 2.47
N MET A 103 -13.94 0.63 2.53
CA MET A 103 -14.89 1.73 2.41
C MET A 103 -15.71 1.67 1.11
N ALA A 104 -15.19 1.08 0.03
CA ALA A 104 -15.91 0.92 -1.23
C ALA A 104 -17.10 -0.04 -1.11
N ASP A 105 -16.99 -1.06 -0.25
CA ASP A 105 -18.03 -2.06 0.00
C ASP A 105 -18.94 -1.70 1.18
N TYR A 106 -18.56 -0.68 1.96
CA TYR A 106 -19.30 -0.24 3.13
C TYR A 106 -20.56 0.55 2.75
N LYS A 107 -21.70 0.21 3.35
CA LYS A 107 -22.96 0.91 3.11
C LYS A 107 -23.08 2.08 4.09
N PRO A 108 -22.93 3.35 3.67
CA PRO A 108 -22.74 4.46 4.62
C PRO A 108 -23.94 4.71 5.56
N ARG A 109 -25.14 4.28 5.17
CA ARG A 109 -26.35 4.34 6.02
C ARG A 109 -26.26 3.44 7.27
N GLN A 110 -25.36 2.47 7.30
CA GLN A 110 -25.14 1.59 8.46
C GLN A 110 -24.45 2.34 9.60
N LEU A 111 -23.73 3.43 9.32
CA LEU A 111 -22.93 4.19 10.28
C LEU A 111 -23.70 4.64 11.53
N LYS A 112 -25.01 4.94 11.40
CA LYS A 112 -25.88 5.28 12.54
C LYS A 112 -26.05 4.16 13.58
N LYS A 113 -25.77 2.91 13.19
CA LYS A 113 -25.95 1.71 14.03
C LYS A 113 -24.64 1.25 14.67
N GLU A 114 -23.51 1.76 14.18
CA GLU A 114 -22.19 1.42 14.69
C GLU A 114 -21.98 2.07 16.06
N GLN A 115 -21.33 1.34 16.97
CA GLN A 115 -20.97 1.84 18.30
C GLN A 115 -19.49 2.18 18.40
N TYR A 116 -18.62 1.36 17.80
CA TYR A 116 -17.17 1.56 17.78
C TYR A 116 -16.67 1.48 16.34
N LEU A 117 -15.92 2.50 15.91
CA LEU A 117 -15.34 2.62 14.59
C LEU A 117 -13.83 2.89 14.68
N ALA A 118 -13.04 2.03 14.06
CA ALA A 118 -11.65 2.35 13.71
C ALA A 118 -11.61 2.68 12.22
N LEU A 119 -11.10 3.85 11.85
CA LEU A 119 -10.99 4.28 10.46
C LEU A 119 -9.51 4.41 10.10
N LEU A 120 -9.06 3.68 9.08
CA LEU A 120 -7.70 3.74 8.57
C LEU A 120 -7.74 4.25 7.13
N THR A 121 -7.00 5.31 6.80
CA THR A 121 -6.97 5.79 5.41
C THR A 121 -5.60 6.31 5.01
N SER A 122 -5.20 6.08 3.77
CA SER A 122 -4.12 6.87 3.15
C SER A 122 -4.66 8.19 2.56
N THR A 123 -3.77 9.11 2.20
CA THR A 123 -4.07 10.31 1.39
C THR A 123 -3.31 10.24 0.06
N HIS A 124 -3.93 10.70 -1.04
CA HIS A 124 -3.37 10.65 -2.40
C HIS A 124 -3.30 12.03 -3.04
N GLY A 125 -2.31 12.22 -3.92
CA GLY A 125 -2.14 13.43 -4.71
C GLY A 125 -2.17 14.72 -3.87
N GLU A 126 -3.09 15.62 -4.21
CA GLU A 126 -3.26 16.92 -3.57
C GLU A 126 -4.23 16.86 -2.36
N GLY A 127 -4.12 15.82 -1.54
CA GLY A 127 -4.94 15.66 -0.33
C GLY A 127 -6.22 14.86 -0.51
N ASP A 128 -6.41 14.23 -1.66
CA ASP A 128 -7.61 13.48 -2.01
C ASP A 128 -7.70 12.13 -1.29
N PRO A 129 -8.91 11.63 -1.01
CA PRO A 129 -9.09 10.27 -0.52
C PRO A 129 -8.65 9.24 -1.57
N PRO A 130 -8.21 8.04 -1.14
CA PRO A 130 -8.01 6.89 -2.03
C PRO A 130 -9.31 6.59 -2.77
N ASP A 131 -9.21 5.99 -3.96
CA ASP A 131 -10.38 5.65 -4.79
C ASP A 131 -11.43 4.86 -3.99
N SER A 132 -10.98 3.93 -3.15
CA SER A 132 -11.87 3.09 -2.35
C SER A 132 -12.59 3.84 -1.22
N ALA A 133 -12.09 5.01 -0.82
CA ALA A 133 -12.69 5.85 0.22
C ALA A 133 -13.54 7.00 -0.34
N LEU A 134 -13.43 7.34 -1.63
CA LEU A 134 -14.02 8.54 -2.22
C LEU A 134 -15.54 8.64 -2.00
N ASP A 135 -16.29 7.59 -2.31
CA ASP A 135 -17.76 7.59 -2.13
C ASP A 135 -18.17 7.79 -0.66
N PHE A 136 -17.42 7.18 0.27
CA PHE A 136 -17.68 7.32 1.71
C PHE A 136 -17.33 8.72 2.21
N TYR A 137 -16.20 9.27 1.73
CA TYR A 137 -15.75 10.63 2.00
C TYR A 137 -16.77 11.67 1.52
N GLU A 138 -17.26 11.57 0.28
CA GLU A 138 -18.29 12.46 -0.26
C GLU A 138 -19.61 12.32 0.50
N PHE A 139 -19.99 11.10 0.91
CA PHE A 139 -21.21 10.88 1.68
C PHE A 139 -21.16 11.59 3.05
N LEU A 140 -20.04 11.46 3.77
CA LEU A 140 -19.86 12.09 5.08
C LEU A 140 -19.80 13.61 5.00
N ASN A 141 -19.21 14.17 3.95
CA ASN A 141 -19.16 15.61 3.71
C ASN A 141 -20.44 16.17 3.06
N GLY A 142 -21.34 15.29 2.60
CA GLY A 142 -22.58 15.65 1.95
C GLY A 142 -23.75 15.96 2.89
N LYS A 143 -24.79 16.59 2.35
CA LYS A 143 -26.04 16.95 3.09
C LYS A 143 -26.82 15.75 3.65
N LYS A 144 -26.49 14.52 3.21
CA LYS A 144 -27.15 13.28 3.62
C LYS A 144 -26.48 12.62 4.83
N ALA A 145 -25.39 13.20 5.33
CA ALA A 145 -24.65 12.67 6.46
C ALA A 145 -25.53 12.56 7.72
N PRO A 146 -25.46 11.43 8.44
CA PRO A 146 -26.21 11.21 9.66
C PRO A 146 -25.61 11.97 10.85
N LYS A 147 -26.43 12.29 11.88
CA LYS A 147 -25.90 12.52 13.24
C LYS A 147 -25.39 11.22 13.84
N LEU A 148 -24.30 11.29 14.59
CA LEU A 148 -23.51 10.17 15.11
C LEU A 148 -23.29 10.25 16.63
N ASP A 149 -24.26 10.79 17.37
CA ASP A 149 -24.17 11.07 18.82
C ASP A 149 -23.79 9.85 19.69
N GLY A 150 -23.97 8.62 19.20
CA GLY A 150 -23.66 7.36 19.90
C GLY A 150 -22.41 6.63 19.39
N LEU A 151 -21.70 7.18 18.42
CA LEU A 151 -20.54 6.54 17.80
C LEU A 151 -19.25 6.93 18.55
N ARG A 152 -18.48 5.92 18.96
CA ARG A 152 -17.09 6.08 19.38
C ARG A 152 -16.18 5.80 18.19
N TYR A 153 -15.18 6.64 17.94
CA TYR A 153 -14.30 6.43 16.78
C TYR A 153 -12.84 6.80 17.03
N SER A 154 -11.91 6.26 16.25
CA SER A 154 -10.56 6.79 16.12
C SER A 154 -10.06 6.65 14.69
N VAL A 155 -9.16 7.54 14.27
CA VAL A 155 -8.62 7.57 12.91
C VAL A 155 -7.10 7.35 12.93
N LEU A 156 -6.62 6.46 12.06
CA LEU A 156 -5.21 6.35 11.68
C LEU A 156 -5.08 6.86 10.24
N SER A 157 -4.28 7.89 10.04
CA SER A 157 -4.02 8.48 8.72
C SER A 157 -2.62 8.10 8.26
N LEU A 158 -2.49 7.65 7.01
CA LEU A 158 -1.21 7.39 6.36
C LEU A 158 -0.95 8.46 5.30
N GLY A 159 0.21 9.11 5.36
CA GLY A 159 0.62 10.10 4.38
C GLY A 159 2.13 10.16 4.25
N ASP A 160 2.60 11.17 3.53
CA ASP A 160 4.01 11.50 3.41
C ASP A 160 4.17 12.98 3.73
N SER A 161 4.98 13.29 4.75
CA SER A 161 5.16 14.67 5.20
C SER A 161 5.85 15.56 4.17
N SER A 162 6.45 15.00 3.11
CA SER A 162 6.97 15.79 2.00
C SER A 162 5.88 16.47 1.17
N TYR A 163 4.62 16.01 1.26
CA TYR A 163 3.48 16.59 0.55
C TYR A 163 2.82 17.71 1.37
N GLU A 164 2.26 18.69 0.65
CA GLU A 164 1.57 19.83 1.23
C GLU A 164 0.37 19.42 2.09
N HIS A 165 -0.38 18.43 1.62
CA HIS A 165 -1.60 17.93 2.25
C HIS A 165 -1.34 16.66 3.07
N PHE A 166 -0.30 16.68 3.91
CA PHE A 166 0.07 15.55 4.79
C PHE A 166 -1.13 15.05 5.62
N CYS A 167 -1.51 13.78 5.43
CA CYS A 167 -2.58 13.09 6.14
C CYS A 167 -3.97 13.75 6.05
N LYS A 168 -4.19 14.61 5.04
CA LYS A 168 -5.40 15.44 4.89
C LYS A 168 -6.70 14.64 4.93
N THR A 169 -6.76 13.49 4.26
CA THR A 169 -7.98 12.66 4.23
C THR A 169 -8.37 12.16 5.63
N GLY A 170 -7.40 11.69 6.42
CA GLY A 170 -7.68 11.26 7.80
C GLY A 170 -8.05 12.41 8.72
N GLN A 171 -7.43 13.59 8.53
CA GLN A 171 -7.81 14.82 9.24
C GLN A 171 -9.27 15.21 8.95
N ASP A 172 -9.67 15.13 7.68
CA ASP A 172 -11.03 15.46 7.24
C ASP A 172 -12.05 14.46 7.78
N PHE A 173 -11.75 13.16 7.79
CA PHE A 173 -12.62 12.16 8.43
C PHE A 173 -12.78 12.41 9.93
N ASP A 174 -11.68 12.68 10.63
CA ASP A 174 -11.70 12.95 12.08
C ASP A 174 -12.52 14.21 12.40
N GLN A 175 -12.24 15.31 11.69
CA GLN A 175 -13.01 16.55 11.81
C GLN A 175 -14.49 16.34 11.53
N GLN A 176 -14.83 15.60 10.47
CA GLN A 176 -16.21 15.40 10.07
C GLN A 176 -16.96 14.43 10.97
N LEU A 177 -16.33 13.35 11.45
CA LEU A 177 -16.95 12.46 12.43
C LEU A 177 -17.25 13.20 13.75
N SER A 178 -16.32 14.05 14.21
CA SER A 178 -16.56 14.92 15.35
C SER A 178 -17.70 15.91 15.11
N SER A 179 -17.74 16.58 13.94
CA SER A 179 -18.77 17.58 13.62
C SER A 179 -20.18 16.96 13.56
N LEU A 180 -20.27 15.68 13.21
CA LEU A 180 -21.52 14.90 13.17
C LEU A 180 -21.95 14.37 14.55
N GLY A 181 -21.17 14.59 15.61
CA GLY A 181 -21.50 14.23 16.99
C GLY A 181 -20.82 12.97 17.54
N ALA A 182 -19.96 12.32 16.75
CA ALA A 182 -19.21 11.16 17.23
C ALA A 182 -18.15 11.58 18.27
N THR A 183 -17.83 10.69 19.20
CA THR A 183 -16.85 10.94 20.27
C THR A 183 -15.58 10.13 20.04
N ALA A 184 -14.41 10.76 20.17
CA ALA A 184 -13.14 10.05 20.00
C ALA A 184 -12.96 8.93 21.04
N LEU A 185 -12.52 7.76 20.59
CA LEU A 185 -12.08 6.61 21.36
C LEU A 185 -10.59 6.77 21.72
N ALA A 186 -9.81 7.25 20.78
CA ALA A 186 -8.42 7.63 20.94
C ALA A 186 -8.11 8.78 19.97
N GLU A 187 -7.13 9.61 20.30
CA GLU A 187 -6.68 10.67 19.40
C GLU A 187 -6.25 10.12 18.04
N ARG A 188 -6.52 10.89 16.98
CA ARG A 188 -6.04 10.60 15.64
C ARG A 188 -4.51 10.57 15.63
N VAL A 189 -3.95 9.63 14.87
CA VAL A 189 -2.51 9.58 14.59
C VAL A 189 -2.28 9.75 13.09
N ASP A 190 -1.43 10.70 12.74
CA ASP A 190 -1.02 11.01 11.37
C ASP A 190 0.38 10.42 11.16
N CYS A 191 0.49 9.35 10.37
CA CYS A 191 1.73 8.63 10.12
C CYS A 191 2.41 9.09 8.83
N ASP A 192 3.74 9.20 8.88
CA ASP A 192 4.60 9.38 7.70
C ASP A 192 4.95 8.01 7.06
N VAL A 193 5.81 7.98 6.03
CA VAL A 193 6.15 6.76 5.28
C VAL A 193 6.72 5.64 6.18
N ASP A 194 7.35 5.98 7.29
CA ASP A 194 7.83 5.11 8.36
C ASP A 194 6.77 4.88 9.46
N TYR A 195 5.55 4.53 9.06
CA TYR A 195 4.35 4.48 9.91
C TYR A 195 4.33 3.38 10.99
N ASP A 196 5.21 2.38 10.92
CA ASP A 196 5.10 1.11 11.64
C ASP A 196 4.88 1.27 13.16
N GLU A 197 5.73 2.06 13.83
CA GLU A 197 5.69 2.25 15.30
C GLU A 197 4.46 3.05 15.72
N LEU A 198 4.17 4.14 15.02
CA LEU A 198 3.01 4.99 15.28
C LEU A 198 1.69 4.23 15.12
N ALA A 199 1.60 3.39 14.09
CA ALA A 199 0.45 2.53 13.85
C ALA A 199 0.29 1.47 14.95
N ASP A 200 1.39 0.82 15.35
CA ASP A 200 1.39 -0.17 16.43
C ASP A 200 0.90 0.42 17.76
N ASP A 201 1.38 1.60 18.12
CA ASP A 201 0.97 2.33 19.33
C ASP A 201 -0.50 2.76 19.27
N TRP A 202 -0.96 3.26 18.13
CA TRP A 202 -2.36 3.63 17.94
C TRP A 202 -3.29 2.42 18.07
N ILE A 203 -2.95 1.28 17.45
CA ILE A 203 -3.70 0.03 17.56
C ILE A 203 -3.83 -0.37 19.04
N ASN A 204 -2.73 -0.35 19.78
CA ASN A 204 -2.73 -0.72 21.19
C ASN A 204 -3.65 0.19 22.01
N ARG A 205 -3.56 1.51 21.80
CA ARG A 205 -4.37 2.53 22.48
C ARG A 205 -5.87 2.37 22.19
N VAL A 206 -6.26 2.17 20.93
CA VAL A 206 -7.65 1.95 20.52
C VAL A 206 -8.23 0.73 21.23
N LEU A 207 -7.50 -0.40 21.22
CA LEU A 207 -7.96 -1.63 21.84
C LEU A 207 -8.04 -1.54 23.36
N GLU A 208 -7.10 -0.85 24.01
CA GLU A 208 -7.11 -0.62 25.46
C GLU A 208 -8.29 0.24 25.90
N THR A 209 -8.55 1.37 25.23
CA THR A 209 -9.70 2.21 25.56
C THR A 209 -11.00 1.46 25.31
N MET A 210 -11.12 0.74 24.20
CA MET A 210 -12.33 -0.04 23.91
C MET A 210 -12.57 -1.13 24.95
N ALA A 211 -11.55 -1.88 25.33
CA ALA A 211 -11.66 -2.92 26.36
C ALA A 211 -12.12 -2.33 27.71
N SER A 212 -11.59 -1.16 28.08
CA SER A 212 -11.98 -0.44 29.30
C SER A 212 -13.44 0.03 29.26
N GLU A 213 -13.93 0.52 28.11
CA GLU A 213 -15.29 1.07 27.98
C GLU A 213 -16.36 -0.03 27.78
N ALA A 214 -16.03 -1.11 27.09
CA ALA A 214 -16.93 -2.23 26.83
C ALA A 214 -17.13 -3.15 28.05
N GLY A 215 -16.43 -2.91 29.17
CA GLY A 215 -16.52 -3.73 30.37
C GLY A 215 -15.96 -5.14 30.18
N ALA A 216 -15.02 -5.33 29.24
CA ALA A 216 -14.39 -6.61 28.98
C ALA A 216 -13.54 -7.01 30.19
N SER A 217 -13.97 -8.05 30.90
CA SER A 217 -13.16 -8.71 31.93
C SER A 217 -12.02 -9.46 31.23
N GLN A 218 -10.83 -9.43 31.83
CA GLN A 218 -9.61 -10.08 31.31
C GLN A 218 -9.86 -11.50 30.79
N PRO A 219 -9.09 -11.98 29.78
CA PRO A 219 -9.28 -13.31 29.26
C PRO A 219 -9.04 -14.37 30.34
N ALA A 220 -9.94 -15.34 30.41
CA ALA A 220 -9.63 -16.64 31.00
C ALA A 220 -8.49 -17.30 30.20
N ALA A 221 -7.60 -17.98 30.92
CA ALA A 221 -6.41 -18.64 30.40
C ALA A 221 -6.63 -19.36 29.06
N ALA A 222 -5.70 -19.11 28.13
CA ALA A 222 -5.61 -19.72 26.83
C ALA A 222 -5.69 -21.25 26.91
N ASN A 223 -6.70 -21.85 26.29
CA ASN A 223 -6.57 -23.21 25.78
C ASN A 223 -5.85 -23.12 24.45
N THR A 224 -4.60 -23.58 24.44
CA THR A 224 -3.81 -23.83 23.24
C THR A 224 -4.58 -24.78 22.31
N VAL A 225 -5.22 -24.22 21.30
CA VAL A 225 -5.55 -24.93 20.07
C VAL A 225 -4.27 -24.99 19.25
N THR A 226 -3.80 -26.21 18.98
CA THR A 226 -2.76 -26.48 17.99
C THR A 226 -3.15 -25.84 16.66
N ALA A 227 -2.35 -24.87 16.23
CA ALA A 227 -2.48 -24.22 14.93
C ALA A 227 -2.37 -25.28 13.82
N GLU A 228 -3.41 -25.40 13.00
CA GLU A 228 -3.26 -25.91 11.65
C GLU A 228 -2.29 -24.99 10.90
N GLN A 229 -1.36 -25.60 10.18
CA GLN A 229 -0.30 -24.91 9.46
C GLN A 229 -0.90 -24.05 8.34
N THR A 230 -1.10 -22.77 8.63
CA THR A 230 -1.19 -21.70 7.64
C THR A 230 0.11 -21.70 6.82
N PRO A 231 0.09 -21.34 5.51
CA PRO A 231 1.32 -21.25 4.71
C PRO A 231 2.33 -20.38 5.45
N VAL A 232 3.59 -20.82 5.49
CA VAL A 232 4.67 -20.09 6.15
C VAL A 232 4.71 -18.70 5.55
N ALA A 233 4.27 -17.68 6.30
CA ALA A 233 4.47 -16.30 5.91
C ALA A 233 5.97 -16.12 5.69
N SER A 234 6.35 -15.49 4.57
CA SER A 234 7.75 -15.19 4.27
C SER A 234 8.43 -14.60 5.51
N LEU A 235 9.61 -15.11 5.85
CA LEU A 235 10.42 -14.59 6.95
C LEU A 235 10.77 -13.10 6.73
N TYR A 236 10.77 -12.68 5.47
CA TYR A 236 11.16 -11.35 5.04
C TYR A 236 9.96 -10.46 4.78
N ASN A 237 10.02 -9.23 5.30
CA ASN A 237 9.03 -8.17 5.18
C ASN A 237 9.70 -6.81 5.40
N ARG A 238 8.93 -5.72 5.42
CA ARG A 238 9.45 -4.35 5.64
C ARG A 238 10.29 -4.22 6.92
N LYS A 239 9.92 -4.89 8.03
CA LYS A 239 10.68 -4.83 9.29
C LYS A 239 11.89 -5.76 9.31
N ASN A 240 11.91 -6.78 8.46
CA ASN A 240 12.99 -7.75 8.32
C ASN A 240 13.32 -7.95 6.83
N PRO A 241 14.02 -7.01 6.17
CA PRO A 241 14.28 -7.09 4.74
C PRO A 241 15.24 -8.24 4.39
N TYR A 242 15.08 -8.78 3.18
CA TYR A 242 15.99 -9.74 2.58
C TYR A 242 17.20 -9.02 1.97
N THR A 243 18.39 -9.62 2.04
CA THR A 243 19.57 -9.11 1.35
C THR A 243 19.72 -9.84 0.01
N ALA A 244 19.31 -9.19 -1.07
CA ALA A 244 19.39 -9.72 -2.43
C ALA A 244 20.70 -9.34 -3.11
N THR A 245 21.26 -10.25 -3.91
CA THR A 245 22.40 -9.93 -4.79
C THR A 245 21.90 -9.34 -6.12
N ILE A 246 22.52 -8.27 -6.60
CA ILE A 246 22.28 -7.76 -7.96
C ILE A 246 22.91 -8.71 -8.97
N LEU A 247 22.08 -9.36 -9.79
CA LEU A 247 22.51 -10.28 -10.83
C LEU A 247 22.91 -9.52 -12.10
N THR A 248 22.09 -8.56 -12.50
CA THR A 248 22.27 -7.75 -13.71
C THR A 248 22.00 -6.28 -13.41
N ASN A 249 22.82 -5.38 -13.96
CA ASN A 249 22.57 -3.93 -13.94
C ASN A 249 22.82 -3.34 -15.34
N GLN A 250 21.81 -3.41 -16.20
CA GLN A 250 21.93 -3.12 -17.62
C GLN A 250 21.32 -1.77 -18.00
N LEU A 251 22.08 -0.96 -18.74
CA LEU A 251 21.57 0.26 -19.37
C LEU A 251 20.57 -0.05 -20.51
N LEU A 252 19.33 0.39 -20.37
CA LEU A 252 18.27 0.27 -21.39
C LEU A 252 18.21 1.46 -22.34
N SER A 253 18.45 2.66 -21.82
CA SER A 253 18.47 3.87 -22.65
C SER A 253 19.67 3.86 -23.60
N GLY A 254 19.41 4.02 -24.89
CA GLY A 254 20.41 4.01 -25.94
C GLY A 254 21.26 5.28 -26.00
N ARG A 255 22.33 5.19 -26.80
CA ARG A 255 23.30 6.28 -26.99
C ARG A 255 22.60 7.58 -27.43
N GLY A 256 22.88 8.67 -26.72
CA GLY A 256 22.32 9.99 -27.01
C GLY A 256 20.97 10.26 -26.34
N SER A 257 20.49 9.35 -25.50
CA SER A 257 19.44 9.66 -24.52
C SER A 257 19.91 10.75 -23.56
N ASP A 258 18.98 11.57 -23.11
CA ASP A 258 19.14 12.50 -21.99
C ASP A 258 18.48 11.97 -20.71
N LYS A 259 18.23 10.66 -20.69
CA LYS A 259 17.86 9.87 -19.53
C LYS A 259 18.87 8.73 -19.39
N GLU A 260 18.93 8.20 -18.19
CA GLU A 260 19.53 6.91 -17.93
C GLU A 260 18.44 6.04 -17.32
N VAL A 261 18.05 5.00 -18.04
CA VAL A 261 17.09 4.01 -17.55
C VAL A 261 17.76 2.66 -17.55
N ARG A 262 17.68 1.94 -16.44
CA ARG A 262 18.34 0.65 -16.23
C ARG A 262 17.35 -0.45 -15.94
N HIS A 263 17.70 -1.65 -16.40
CA HIS A 263 17.13 -2.91 -15.98
C HIS A 263 18.01 -3.49 -14.87
N ILE A 264 17.42 -3.83 -13.73
CA ILE A 264 18.14 -4.41 -12.61
C ILE A 264 17.45 -5.71 -12.21
N GLU A 265 18.22 -6.78 -12.08
CA GLU A 265 17.78 -8.11 -11.66
C GLU A 265 18.32 -8.39 -10.26
N LEU A 266 17.46 -8.77 -9.34
CA LEU A 266 17.80 -9.09 -7.95
C LEU A 266 17.53 -10.56 -7.69
N SER A 267 18.50 -11.27 -7.14
CA SER A 267 18.34 -12.67 -6.77
C SER A 267 17.42 -12.82 -5.56
N LEU A 268 16.49 -13.76 -5.65
CA LEU A 268 15.63 -14.26 -4.58
C LEU A 268 16.02 -15.68 -4.13
N GLU A 269 17.16 -16.22 -4.61
CA GLU A 269 17.64 -17.56 -4.28
C GLU A 269 17.67 -17.76 -2.76
N ASP A 270 17.20 -18.92 -2.28
CA ASP A 270 17.11 -19.29 -0.86
C ASP A 270 16.23 -18.39 0.03
N SER A 271 15.61 -17.33 -0.50
CA SER A 271 14.80 -16.40 0.30
C SER A 271 13.40 -16.93 0.65
N GLY A 272 12.84 -17.78 -0.22
CA GLY A 272 11.43 -18.18 -0.16
C GLY A 272 10.43 -17.05 -0.42
N LEU A 273 10.90 -15.88 -0.89
CA LEU A 273 10.05 -14.77 -1.28
C LEU A 273 9.22 -15.13 -2.51
N THR A 274 7.95 -14.72 -2.49
CA THR A 274 7.05 -14.87 -3.63
C THR A 274 6.40 -13.54 -3.95
N TYR A 275 6.15 -13.30 -5.23
CA TYR A 275 5.51 -12.09 -5.72
C TYR A 275 4.67 -12.41 -6.97
N LYS A 276 3.79 -11.48 -7.32
CA LYS A 276 2.96 -11.54 -8.53
C LYS A 276 3.20 -10.32 -9.40
N PRO A 277 2.98 -10.43 -10.73
CA PRO A 277 2.97 -9.25 -11.59
C PRO A 277 2.01 -8.18 -11.04
N GLY A 278 2.53 -6.97 -10.86
CA GLY A 278 1.82 -5.85 -10.27
C GLY A 278 2.27 -5.48 -8.86
N ASP A 279 2.92 -6.40 -8.14
CA ASP A 279 3.58 -6.12 -6.87
C ASP A 279 4.78 -5.17 -7.07
N ALA A 280 5.27 -4.60 -5.97
CA ALA A 280 6.46 -3.75 -5.96
C ALA A 280 7.59 -4.35 -5.11
N VAL A 281 8.82 -3.89 -5.36
CA VAL A 281 9.97 -4.14 -4.48
C VAL A 281 10.28 -2.87 -3.73
N GLY A 282 10.32 -2.94 -2.40
CA GLY A 282 10.87 -1.89 -1.56
C GLY A 282 12.35 -2.09 -1.35
N VAL A 283 13.18 -1.15 -1.80
CA VAL A 283 14.64 -1.15 -1.69
C VAL A 283 15.08 -0.14 -0.64
N TYR A 284 15.96 -0.52 0.29
CA TYR A 284 16.56 0.40 1.25
C TYR A 284 17.85 1.00 0.68
N PRO A 285 17.85 2.29 0.30
CA PRO A 285 19.01 2.89 -0.33
C PRO A 285 20.00 3.47 0.68
N GLU A 286 21.13 3.93 0.18
CA GLU A 286 22.16 4.64 0.95
C GLU A 286 22.41 6.03 0.36
N HIS A 287 22.59 7.03 1.23
CA HIS A 287 22.99 8.36 0.77
C HIS A 287 24.35 8.35 0.10
N ASN A 288 24.56 9.31 -0.81
CA ASN A 288 25.86 9.53 -1.40
C ASN A 288 26.87 9.92 -0.30
N PRO A 289 27.99 9.18 -0.14
CA PRO A 289 28.99 9.50 0.89
C PRO A 289 29.51 10.94 0.78
N ALA A 290 29.64 11.47 -0.44
CA ALA A 290 30.09 12.85 -0.63
C ALA A 290 29.09 13.90 -0.11
N LEU A 291 27.78 13.61 -0.17
CA LEU A 291 26.75 14.48 0.43
C LEU A 291 26.80 14.41 1.96
N VAL A 292 26.99 13.21 2.53
CA VAL A 292 27.16 13.02 3.97
C VAL A 292 28.38 13.80 4.46
N ASP A 293 29.51 13.69 3.77
CA ASP A 293 30.73 14.44 4.08
C ASP A 293 30.52 15.96 3.95
N GLU A 294 29.84 16.42 2.90
CA GLU A 294 29.50 17.84 2.72
C GLU A 294 28.66 18.37 3.89
N LEU A 295 27.67 17.59 4.34
CA LEU A 295 26.80 17.93 5.46
C LEU A 295 27.57 17.98 6.78
N LEU A 296 28.38 16.97 7.09
CA LEU A 296 29.22 16.93 8.30
C LEU A 296 30.16 18.13 8.36
N ASN A 297 30.82 18.45 7.25
CA ASN A 297 31.71 19.60 7.13
C ASN A 297 30.96 20.94 7.31
N THR A 298 29.74 21.05 6.76
CA THR A 298 28.91 22.25 6.87
C THR A 298 28.44 22.47 8.31
N LEU A 299 28.16 21.40 9.04
CA LEU A 299 27.78 21.42 10.46
C LEU A 299 28.99 21.58 11.41
N GLY A 300 30.20 21.24 10.95
CA GLY A 300 31.40 21.17 11.79
C GLY A 300 31.35 20.00 12.77
N PHE A 301 30.71 18.88 12.39
CA PHE A 301 30.62 17.67 13.21
C PHE A 301 31.66 16.63 12.77
N GLU A 302 32.18 15.88 13.74
CA GLU A 302 33.02 14.70 13.49
C GLU A 302 32.11 13.50 13.18
N GLY A 303 32.41 12.78 12.10
CA GLY A 303 31.58 11.65 11.63
C GLY A 303 31.55 10.46 12.60
N ASP A 304 32.58 10.30 13.44
CA ASP A 304 32.71 9.20 14.40
C ASP A 304 32.02 9.48 15.75
N ALA A 305 31.35 10.62 15.90
CA ALA A 305 30.56 10.93 17.09
C ALA A 305 29.48 9.86 17.32
N SER A 306 29.42 9.31 18.53
CA SER A 306 28.39 8.33 18.92
C SER A 306 27.01 9.02 19.05
N VAL A 307 26.02 8.44 18.39
CA VAL A 307 24.61 8.83 18.42
C VAL A 307 23.73 7.58 18.53
N THR A 308 22.49 7.78 18.95
CA THR A 308 21.45 6.75 18.93
C THR A 308 20.51 6.98 17.75
N ALA A 309 20.42 6.00 16.85
CA ALA A 309 19.45 5.94 15.77
C ALA A 309 18.66 4.63 15.88
N ASP A 310 17.34 4.71 16.01
CA ASP A 310 16.43 3.56 16.07
C ASP A 310 16.83 2.54 17.14
N ASP A 311 17.09 3.05 18.36
CA ASP A 311 17.58 2.31 19.53
C ASP A 311 18.94 1.62 19.37
N GLN A 312 19.68 1.93 18.31
CA GLN A 312 21.03 1.44 18.07
C GLN A 312 22.06 2.56 18.28
N GLU A 313 23.15 2.25 18.97
CA GLU A 313 24.32 3.13 19.06
C GLU A 313 25.17 2.97 17.79
N VAL A 314 25.25 4.04 17.01
CA VAL A 314 25.96 4.11 15.73
C VAL A 314 26.79 5.40 15.64
N THR A 315 27.67 5.49 14.66
CA THR A 315 28.35 6.75 14.35
C THR A 315 27.39 7.74 13.68
N LEU A 316 27.65 9.04 13.83
CA LEU A 316 26.88 10.07 13.14
C LEU A 316 26.92 9.89 11.62
N GLN A 317 28.06 9.47 11.07
CA GLN A 317 28.20 9.18 9.65
C GLN A 317 27.26 8.05 9.22
N GLU A 318 27.18 6.94 9.96
CA GLU A 318 26.24 5.85 9.69
C GLU A 318 24.79 6.31 9.82
N ALA A 319 24.46 7.09 10.86
CA ALA A 319 23.11 7.62 11.06
C ALA A 319 22.63 8.45 9.86
N LEU A 320 23.48 9.33 9.32
CA LEU A 320 23.16 10.16 8.15
C LEU A 320 23.22 9.37 6.83
N ALA A 321 24.06 8.34 6.73
CA ALA A 321 24.17 7.52 5.53
C ALA A 321 22.97 6.57 5.34
N PHE A 322 22.51 5.93 6.42
CA PHE A 322 21.61 4.77 6.35
C PHE A 322 20.28 4.93 7.07
N TYR A 323 20.20 5.81 8.07
CA TYR A 323 19.05 5.84 8.99
C TYR A 323 18.18 7.10 8.88
N ARG A 324 18.72 8.22 8.41
CA ARG A 324 18.04 9.52 8.41
C ARG A 324 17.98 10.13 7.02
N GLU A 325 16.81 10.68 6.68
CA GLU A 325 16.58 11.41 5.43
C GLU A 325 17.26 12.79 5.48
N ILE A 326 18.18 13.05 4.55
CA ILE A 326 18.94 14.31 4.48
C ILE A 326 18.74 15.08 3.17
N THR A 327 18.01 14.52 2.21
CA THR A 327 17.75 15.11 0.89
C THR A 327 16.40 15.81 0.77
N VAL A 328 15.43 15.46 1.62
CA VAL A 328 14.08 16.05 1.60
C VAL A 328 13.86 16.97 2.80
N LEU A 329 13.48 18.22 2.53
CA LEU A 329 13.14 19.20 3.56
C LEU A 329 11.63 19.20 3.84
N THR A 330 11.21 18.39 4.82
CA THR A 330 9.79 18.27 5.17
C THR A 330 9.29 19.50 5.95
N PRO A 331 8.01 19.89 5.86
CA PRO A 331 7.45 20.96 6.67
C PRO A 331 7.62 20.78 8.18
N PRO A 332 7.50 19.57 8.79
CA PRO A 332 7.84 19.36 10.20
C PRO A 332 9.29 19.69 10.53
N LEU A 333 10.25 19.24 9.71
CA LEU A 333 11.67 19.58 9.88
C LEU A 333 11.87 21.09 9.82
N MET A 334 11.30 21.76 8.81
CA MET A 334 11.45 23.20 8.63
C MET A 334 10.89 23.99 9.82
N LYS A 335 9.74 23.59 10.38
CA LYS A 335 9.14 24.22 11.56
C LYS A 335 10.00 24.06 12.81
N HIS A 336 10.45 22.84 13.12
CA HIS A 336 11.34 22.63 14.27
C HIS A 336 12.69 23.35 14.09
N TRP A 337 13.22 23.40 12.87
CA TRP A 337 14.44 24.15 12.57
C TRP A 337 14.24 25.65 12.82
N ALA A 338 13.09 26.22 12.43
CA ALA A 338 12.73 27.61 12.68
C ALA A 338 12.71 27.94 14.18
N GLU A 339 12.15 27.05 15.02
CA GLU A 339 12.14 27.20 16.47
C GLU A 339 13.55 27.24 17.06
N LEU A 340 14.45 26.38 16.58
CA LEU A 340 15.83 26.29 17.06
C LEU A 340 16.69 27.50 16.66
N VAL A 341 16.48 28.04 15.46
CA VAL A 341 17.22 29.21 14.96
C VAL A 341 16.66 30.50 15.54
N SER A 342 15.33 30.57 15.72
CA SER A 342 14.60 31.78 16.14
C SER A 342 14.86 32.99 15.21
N ASP A 343 14.88 32.75 13.91
CA ASP A 343 15.03 33.77 12.87
C ASP A 343 13.67 34.22 12.31
N ASP A 344 13.48 35.54 12.15
CA ASP A 344 12.21 36.12 11.70
C ASP A 344 11.87 35.73 10.25
N ALA A 345 12.85 35.65 9.36
CA ALA A 345 12.63 35.32 7.96
C ALA A 345 12.27 33.84 7.78
N LEU A 346 12.95 32.94 8.48
CA LEU A 346 12.59 31.52 8.49
C LEU A 346 11.21 31.29 9.14
N SER A 347 10.90 32.01 10.23
CA SER A 347 9.59 31.95 10.88
C SER A 347 8.45 32.40 9.97
N ALA A 348 8.67 33.43 9.16
CA ALA A 348 7.71 33.87 8.14
C ALA A 348 7.57 32.82 7.02
N LEU A 349 8.69 32.25 6.55
CA LEU A 349 8.70 31.22 5.51
C LEU A 349 7.89 29.98 5.92
N VAL A 350 8.08 29.47 7.15
CA VAL A 350 7.35 28.27 7.62
C VAL A 350 5.87 28.51 7.92
N ALA A 351 5.45 29.79 7.99
CA ALA A 351 4.06 30.17 8.16
C ALA A 351 3.27 30.25 6.83
N ASP A 352 3.96 30.34 5.70
CA ASP A 352 3.35 30.34 4.35
C ASP A 352 3.73 29.06 3.60
N ASN A 353 2.78 28.14 3.47
CA ASN A 353 3.01 26.86 2.78
C ASN A 353 3.45 27.02 1.32
N THR A 354 2.99 28.07 0.63
CA THR A 354 3.32 28.28 -0.79
C THR A 354 4.78 28.72 -0.92
N GLU A 355 5.19 29.69 -0.09
CA GLU A 355 6.58 30.13 -0.07
C GLU A 355 7.51 29.03 0.45
N LEU A 356 7.10 28.28 1.47
CA LEU A 356 7.85 27.14 1.99
C LEU A 356 8.12 26.10 0.90
N LYS A 357 7.07 25.66 0.18
CA LYS A 357 7.17 24.70 -0.93
C LYS A 357 8.10 25.20 -2.03
N ALA A 358 7.97 26.47 -2.41
CA ALA A 358 8.84 27.08 -3.41
C ALA A 358 10.31 27.17 -2.96
N TRP A 359 10.57 27.39 -1.67
CA TRP A 359 11.91 27.46 -1.13
C TRP A 359 12.54 26.05 -0.98
N THR A 360 11.79 25.07 -0.48
CA THR A 360 12.29 23.69 -0.31
C THR A 360 12.48 22.96 -1.63
N GLU A 361 11.81 23.39 -2.71
CA GLU A 361 11.95 22.77 -4.02
C GLU A 361 13.42 22.70 -4.48
N GLY A 362 13.89 21.46 -4.65
CA GLY A 362 15.26 21.18 -5.07
C GLY A 362 16.34 21.58 -4.06
N ARG A 363 16.01 21.77 -2.77
CA ARG A 363 16.98 21.94 -1.67
C ARG A 363 17.06 20.70 -0.79
N ASP A 364 18.21 20.53 -0.16
CA ASP A 364 18.48 19.49 0.84
C ASP A 364 18.95 20.11 2.16
N LEU A 365 19.27 19.26 3.13
CA LEU A 365 19.66 19.68 4.48
C LEU A 365 20.92 20.55 4.50
N VAL A 366 21.85 20.38 3.55
CA VAL A 366 23.05 21.23 3.48
C VAL A 366 22.65 22.68 3.17
N ASP A 367 21.68 22.88 2.29
CA ASP A 367 21.20 24.23 1.96
C ASP A 367 20.49 24.89 3.15
N LEU A 368 19.71 24.12 3.91
CA LEU A 368 19.06 24.58 5.13
C LEU A 368 20.08 25.01 6.18
N VAL A 369 21.10 24.19 6.44
CA VAL A 369 22.16 24.52 7.41
C VAL A 369 22.94 25.76 6.97
N ARG A 370 23.23 25.92 5.67
CA ARG A 370 23.92 27.10 5.13
C ARG A 370 23.10 28.36 5.24
N ALA A 371 21.79 28.28 4.99
CA ALA A 371 20.90 29.44 5.07
C ALA A 371 20.64 29.87 6.51
N TRP A 372 20.40 28.90 7.41
CA TRP A 372 20.05 29.15 8.81
C TRP A 372 20.78 28.18 9.74
N PRO A 373 22.04 28.46 10.10
CA PRO A 373 22.79 27.62 11.03
C PRO A 373 22.21 27.70 12.45
N VAL A 374 22.10 26.56 13.12
CA VAL A 374 21.60 26.46 14.50
C VAL A 374 22.78 26.65 15.48
N PRO A 375 22.80 27.69 16.34
CA PRO A 375 24.00 28.09 17.11
C PRO A 375 24.56 27.08 18.13
N GLN A 376 23.82 26.01 18.46
CA GLN A 376 24.23 24.97 19.42
C GLN A 376 23.64 23.59 19.07
N LEU A 377 23.56 23.26 17.79
CA LEU A 377 23.08 21.95 17.37
C LEU A 377 24.05 20.85 17.85
N THR A 378 23.52 19.78 18.44
CA THR A 378 24.31 18.59 18.78
C THR A 378 24.05 17.48 17.75
N PRO A 379 24.99 16.53 17.55
CA PRO A 379 24.76 15.36 16.70
C PRO A 379 23.47 14.60 17.02
N GLN A 380 23.19 14.35 18.30
CA GLN A 380 21.97 13.63 18.69
C GLN A 380 20.71 14.45 18.41
N THR A 381 20.73 15.77 18.66
CA THR A 381 19.60 16.64 18.34
C THR A 381 19.31 16.60 16.84
N LEU A 382 20.33 16.64 15.99
CA LEU A 382 20.17 16.51 14.54
C LEU A 382 19.50 15.18 14.16
N VAL A 383 20.01 14.06 14.65
CA VAL A 383 19.45 12.72 14.36
C VAL A 383 17.99 12.60 14.79
N ASN A 384 17.60 13.25 15.88
CA ASN A 384 16.22 13.25 16.38
C ASN A 384 15.26 14.16 15.59
N LEU A 385 15.78 15.17 14.88
CA LEU A 385 14.98 16.08 14.06
C LEU A 385 14.63 15.48 12.69
N LEU A 386 15.50 14.59 12.19
CA LEU A 386 15.34 13.98 10.87
C LEU A 386 14.44 12.75 10.97
N ARG A 387 13.54 12.59 9.98
CA ARG A 387 12.75 11.37 9.82
C ARG A 387 13.63 10.18 9.42
N LYS A 388 13.13 8.96 9.58
CA LYS A 388 13.81 7.76 9.09
C LYS A 388 13.92 7.82 7.56
N LEU A 389 15.02 7.32 7.01
CA LEU A 389 15.20 7.17 5.56
C LEU A 389 14.22 6.10 5.05
N PRO A 390 13.20 6.46 4.24
CA PRO A 390 12.25 5.47 3.74
C PRO A 390 12.86 4.57 2.68
N PRO A 391 12.41 3.31 2.54
CA PRO A 391 12.70 2.50 1.36
C PRO A 391 12.03 3.11 0.12
N ARG A 392 12.62 2.89 -1.05
CA ARG A 392 12.04 3.27 -2.35
C ARG A 392 11.35 2.09 -3.00
N LEU A 393 10.08 2.28 -3.35
CA LEU A 393 9.29 1.28 -4.09
C LEU A 393 9.57 1.36 -5.59
N TYR A 394 9.67 0.20 -6.23
CA TYR A 394 9.75 0.03 -7.67
C TYR A 394 8.73 -1.01 -8.13
N SER A 395 7.88 -0.68 -9.11
CA SER A 395 6.98 -1.66 -9.72
C SER A 395 7.80 -2.79 -10.35
N ILE A 396 7.45 -4.04 -10.02
CA ILE A 396 8.17 -5.21 -10.52
C ILE A 396 7.96 -5.34 -12.03
N SER A 397 9.05 -5.60 -12.74
CA SER A 397 9.12 -5.71 -14.20
C SER A 397 9.38 -7.12 -14.73
N SER A 398 9.23 -8.13 -13.86
CA SER A 398 9.25 -9.55 -14.23
C SER A 398 8.02 -10.29 -13.70
N SER A 399 7.70 -11.43 -14.31
CA SER A 399 6.79 -12.43 -13.74
C SER A 399 7.61 -13.52 -13.07
N GLN A 400 7.28 -13.86 -11.82
CA GLN A 400 8.06 -14.86 -11.07
C GLN A 400 8.00 -16.25 -11.71
N ILE A 401 6.90 -16.60 -12.40
CA ILE A 401 6.84 -17.89 -13.12
C ILE A 401 7.76 -17.93 -14.35
N ALA A 402 8.14 -16.76 -14.88
CA ALA A 402 9.02 -16.65 -16.03
C ALA A 402 10.51 -16.58 -15.64
N VAL A 403 10.82 -16.09 -14.44
CA VAL A 403 12.20 -15.82 -13.99
C VAL A 403 12.58 -16.54 -12.70
N GLU A 404 11.70 -17.35 -12.14
CA GLU A 404 11.89 -18.19 -10.96
C GLU A 404 12.35 -17.38 -9.72
N ASP A 405 13.62 -17.53 -9.32
CA ASP A 405 14.21 -16.92 -8.14
C ASP A 405 14.86 -15.56 -8.45
N GLU A 406 14.25 -14.77 -9.33
CA GLU A 406 14.68 -13.41 -9.66
C GLU A 406 13.53 -12.41 -9.53
N VAL A 407 13.84 -11.16 -9.20
CA VAL A 407 12.90 -10.04 -9.30
C VAL A 407 13.53 -8.86 -10.02
N HIS A 408 12.84 -8.35 -11.04
CA HIS A 408 13.41 -7.36 -11.94
C HIS A 408 12.77 -6.01 -11.69
N ILE A 409 13.54 -4.94 -11.68
CA ILE A 409 13.06 -3.55 -11.57
C ILE A 409 13.56 -2.70 -12.74
N THR A 410 12.78 -1.68 -13.11
CA THR A 410 13.15 -0.71 -14.16
C THR A 410 13.35 0.67 -13.54
N VAL A 411 14.59 1.14 -13.50
CA VAL A 411 14.98 2.32 -12.72
C VAL A 411 15.39 3.45 -13.65
N ALA A 412 14.72 4.60 -13.58
CA ALA A 412 15.23 5.84 -14.17
C ALA A 412 16.08 6.59 -13.15
N ALA A 413 17.32 6.91 -13.53
CA ALA A 413 18.21 7.71 -12.70
C ALA A 413 17.69 9.14 -12.60
N VAL A 414 17.43 9.60 -11.37
CA VAL A 414 17.05 10.99 -11.10
C VAL A 414 18.31 11.81 -10.91
N ARG A 415 18.56 12.75 -11.82
CA ARG A 415 19.68 13.71 -11.74
C ARG A 415 19.23 15.08 -12.23
N TYR A 416 19.60 16.12 -11.50
CA TYR A 416 19.23 17.50 -11.82
C TYR A 416 20.21 18.49 -11.18
N CYS A 417 20.30 19.69 -11.73
CA CYS A 417 21.04 20.79 -11.12
C CYS A 417 20.04 21.74 -10.44
N SER A 418 20.27 22.07 -9.18
CA SER A 418 19.39 22.96 -8.41
C SER A 418 20.19 23.71 -7.34
N HIS A 419 20.01 25.04 -7.31
CA HIS A 419 20.72 25.96 -6.42
C HIS A 419 22.24 25.79 -6.49
N ASP A 420 22.77 25.80 -7.73
CA ASP A 420 24.19 25.68 -8.07
C ASP A 420 24.88 24.38 -7.59
N ARG A 421 24.09 23.35 -7.27
CA ARG A 421 24.58 22.02 -6.89
C ARG A 421 23.98 20.96 -7.81
N ASP A 422 24.80 19.98 -8.18
CA ASP A 422 24.34 18.76 -8.82
C ASP A 422 23.66 17.87 -7.79
N ARG A 423 22.51 17.32 -8.14
CA ARG A 423 21.68 16.50 -7.26
C ARG A 423 21.28 15.21 -7.94
N GLU A 424 21.06 14.21 -7.11
CA GLU A 424 20.64 12.88 -7.52
C GLU A 424 19.56 12.36 -6.58
N GLY A 425 18.68 11.50 -7.08
CA GLY A 425 17.76 10.77 -6.21
C GLY A 425 18.51 9.70 -5.43
N VAL A 426 18.27 9.59 -4.12
CA VAL A 426 19.00 8.70 -3.20
C VAL A 426 19.06 7.25 -3.74
N ALA A 427 17.91 6.62 -3.95
CA ALA A 427 17.85 5.23 -4.40
C ALA A 427 18.31 5.05 -5.85
N SER A 428 17.90 5.93 -6.76
CA SER A 428 18.24 5.78 -8.17
C SER A 428 19.71 6.07 -8.48
N GLY A 429 20.31 7.04 -7.80
CA GLY A 429 21.75 7.33 -7.91
C GLY A 429 22.57 6.21 -7.26
N TRP A 430 22.12 5.69 -6.11
CA TRP A 430 22.75 4.53 -5.48
C TRP A 430 22.74 3.30 -6.41
N LEU A 431 21.57 2.88 -6.90
CA LEU A 431 21.45 1.72 -7.79
C LEU A 431 22.17 1.88 -9.14
N CYS A 432 22.16 3.07 -9.74
CA CYS A 432 22.74 3.28 -11.08
C CYS A 432 24.24 3.61 -11.05
N ASP A 433 24.71 4.35 -10.05
CA ASP A 433 26.07 4.92 -10.04
C ASP A 433 27.01 4.25 -9.04
N ARG A 434 26.48 3.57 -8.01
CA ARG A 434 27.28 3.03 -6.91
C ARG A 434 27.15 1.52 -6.71
N MET A 435 26.21 0.87 -7.42
CA MET A 435 25.96 -0.56 -7.29
C MET A 435 26.30 -1.28 -8.60
N ASP A 436 27.17 -2.29 -8.48
CA ASP A 436 27.59 -3.17 -9.58
C ASP A 436 26.95 -4.55 -9.46
N GLU A 437 27.01 -5.34 -10.53
CA GLU A 437 26.67 -6.77 -10.48
C GLU A 437 27.50 -7.48 -9.38
N GLY A 438 26.83 -8.29 -8.57
CA GLY A 438 27.38 -8.94 -7.37
C GLY A 438 27.27 -8.12 -6.08
N SER A 439 26.76 -6.88 -6.14
CA SER A 439 26.51 -6.04 -4.96
C SER A 439 25.24 -6.47 -4.22
N GLU A 440 25.15 -6.20 -2.92
CA GLU A 440 24.03 -6.61 -2.07
C GLU A 440 23.06 -5.45 -1.79
N VAL A 441 21.76 -5.73 -1.85
CA VAL A 441 20.68 -4.76 -1.65
C VAL A 441 19.68 -5.30 -0.65
N ARG A 442 19.38 -4.52 0.40
CA ARG A 442 18.27 -4.84 1.30
C ARG A 442 16.94 -4.52 0.64
N MET A 443 16.06 -5.50 0.56
CA MET A 443 14.76 -5.36 -0.10
C MET A 443 13.64 -6.17 0.57
N TYR A 444 12.40 -5.85 0.24
CA TYR A 444 11.24 -6.66 0.54
C TYR A 444 10.22 -6.59 -0.59
N ILE A 445 9.34 -7.59 -0.70
CA ILE A 445 8.21 -7.57 -1.63
C ILE A 445 7.04 -6.83 -0.96
N ASP A 446 6.50 -5.85 -1.66
CA ASP A 446 5.33 -5.06 -1.27
C ASP A 446 4.14 -5.50 -2.15
N PRO A 447 3.22 -6.36 -1.63
CA PRO A 447 2.15 -6.91 -2.43
C PRO A 447 1.10 -5.87 -2.80
N ASN A 448 0.73 -5.79 -4.10
CA ASN A 448 -0.28 -4.88 -4.60
C ASN A 448 -1.48 -5.63 -5.18
N LYS A 449 -2.44 -5.96 -4.31
CA LYS A 449 -3.68 -6.65 -4.71
C LYS A 449 -4.56 -5.83 -5.66
N LYS A 450 -4.35 -4.51 -5.74
CA LYS A 450 -5.17 -3.59 -6.53
C LYS A 450 -4.64 -3.39 -7.95
N PHE A 451 -3.46 -3.91 -8.29
CA PHE A 451 -2.89 -3.80 -9.63
C PHE A 451 -2.53 -5.17 -10.22
N ALA A 452 -3.49 -6.09 -10.23
CA ALA A 452 -3.29 -7.46 -10.71
C ALA A 452 -3.80 -7.69 -12.14
N LEU A 453 -3.22 -8.67 -12.83
CA LEU A 453 -3.70 -9.18 -14.10
C LEU A 453 -5.15 -9.72 -14.00
N PRO A 454 -5.96 -9.63 -15.08
CA PRO A 454 -7.28 -10.21 -15.10
C PRO A 454 -7.20 -11.70 -15.46
N ASP A 455 -8.34 -12.38 -15.56
CA ASP A 455 -8.42 -13.75 -16.05
C ASP A 455 -7.80 -13.93 -17.44
N ASP A 456 -7.32 -15.14 -17.74
CA ASP A 456 -6.51 -15.43 -18.94
C ASP A 456 -7.19 -15.10 -20.27
N SER A 457 -8.53 -15.13 -20.33
CA SER A 457 -9.32 -14.78 -21.52
C SER A 457 -9.66 -13.29 -21.63
N THR A 458 -9.50 -12.52 -20.56
CA THR A 458 -9.92 -11.12 -20.49
C THR A 458 -8.91 -10.22 -21.21
N PRO A 459 -9.33 -9.38 -22.16
CA PRO A 459 -8.43 -8.44 -22.83
C PRO A 459 -7.83 -7.42 -21.85
N ALA A 460 -6.61 -6.98 -22.10
CA ALA A 460 -5.95 -5.94 -21.32
C ALA A 460 -5.49 -4.78 -22.21
N ILE A 461 -5.75 -3.55 -21.77
CA ILE A 461 -5.18 -2.32 -22.33
C ILE A 461 -4.26 -1.73 -21.27
N MET A 462 -2.98 -1.66 -21.62
CA MET A 462 -1.88 -1.25 -20.75
C MET A 462 -1.32 0.08 -21.24
N ILE A 463 -1.30 1.11 -20.38
CA ILE A 463 -0.89 2.47 -20.72
C ILE A 463 0.26 2.86 -19.79
N GLY A 464 1.49 2.85 -20.31
CA GLY A 464 2.70 3.00 -19.50
C GLY A 464 3.83 3.66 -20.27
N PRO A 465 3.93 5.01 -20.26
CA PRO A 465 5.07 5.71 -20.81
C PRO A 465 6.30 5.65 -19.88
N GLY A 466 7.50 5.63 -20.45
CA GLY A 466 8.77 5.56 -19.73
C GLY A 466 8.86 4.34 -18.82
N THR A 467 9.27 4.54 -17.57
CA THR A 467 9.33 3.49 -16.54
C THR A 467 7.97 2.93 -16.15
N GLY A 468 6.86 3.58 -16.52
CA GLY A 468 5.50 3.05 -16.36
C GLY A 468 5.25 1.75 -17.16
N VAL A 469 6.17 1.36 -18.05
CA VAL A 469 6.09 0.08 -18.76
C VAL A 469 6.51 -1.12 -17.90
N ALA A 470 7.15 -0.88 -16.74
CA ALA A 470 7.69 -1.91 -15.86
C ALA A 470 6.69 -3.04 -15.56
N PRO A 471 5.51 -2.78 -14.94
CA PRO A 471 4.57 -3.86 -14.63
C PRO A 471 3.98 -4.51 -15.88
N PHE A 472 3.95 -3.82 -17.02
CA PHE A 472 3.44 -4.38 -18.28
C PHE A 472 4.39 -5.39 -18.92
N ARG A 473 5.69 -5.30 -18.62
CA ARG A 473 6.65 -6.35 -18.96
C ARG A 473 6.34 -7.61 -18.17
N ALA A 474 6.17 -7.48 -16.85
CA ALA A 474 5.77 -8.57 -15.98
C ALA A 474 4.44 -9.20 -16.43
N PHE A 475 3.46 -8.38 -16.83
CA PHE A 475 2.17 -8.85 -17.29
C PHE A 475 2.27 -9.71 -18.55
N LEU A 476 3.06 -9.30 -19.54
CA LEU A 476 3.22 -10.08 -20.76
C LEU A 476 4.00 -11.38 -20.51
N GLN A 477 5.06 -11.35 -19.69
CA GLN A 477 5.75 -12.58 -19.29
C GLN A 477 4.80 -13.58 -18.62
N GLU A 478 3.98 -13.12 -17.66
CA GLU A 478 3.01 -13.97 -16.98
C GLU A 478 1.97 -14.56 -17.95
N ARG A 479 1.47 -13.74 -18.87
CA ARG A 479 0.48 -14.18 -19.87
C ARG A 479 1.08 -15.15 -20.89
N GLU A 480 2.37 -15.03 -21.19
CA GLU A 480 3.11 -15.97 -22.02
C GLU A 480 3.19 -17.35 -21.35
N GLU A 481 3.70 -17.39 -20.12
CA GLU A 481 3.90 -18.63 -19.36
C GLU A 481 2.58 -19.33 -19.00
N ARG A 482 1.50 -18.57 -18.78
CA ARG A 482 0.14 -19.11 -18.58
C ARG A 482 -0.58 -19.48 -19.87
N GLU A 483 0.05 -19.25 -21.02
CA GLU A 483 -0.55 -19.38 -22.35
C GLU A 483 -1.91 -18.65 -22.49
N ALA A 484 -2.02 -17.48 -21.87
CA ALA A 484 -3.26 -16.71 -21.82
C ALA A 484 -3.78 -16.35 -23.22
N LYS A 485 -5.10 -16.38 -23.41
CA LYS A 485 -5.74 -16.21 -24.73
C LYS A 485 -6.37 -14.83 -24.96
N GLY A 486 -6.47 -14.01 -23.91
CA GLY A 486 -7.01 -12.66 -23.99
C GLY A 486 -6.07 -11.72 -24.74
N ASP A 487 -6.66 -10.79 -25.49
CA ASP A 487 -5.90 -9.83 -26.29
C ASP A 487 -5.12 -8.83 -25.40
N ASN A 488 -3.91 -8.46 -25.83
CA ASN A 488 -3.08 -7.47 -25.12
C ASN A 488 -2.80 -6.25 -26.00
N TRP A 489 -3.00 -5.06 -25.45
CA TRP A 489 -2.69 -3.81 -26.12
C TRP A 489 -1.80 -2.95 -25.22
N LEU A 490 -0.59 -2.64 -25.69
CA LEU A 490 0.31 -1.69 -25.03
C LEU A 490 0.30 -0.33 -25.73
N PHE A 491 0.06 0.73 -24.95
CA PHE A 491 0.36 2.12 -25.28
C PHE A 491 1.64 2.52 -24.55
N PHE A 492 2.73 2.63 -25.31
CA PHE A 492 4.03 3.04 -24.81
C PHE A 492 4.37 4.46 -25.27
N GLY A 493 5.15 5.19 -24.49
CA GLY A 493 5.70 6.46 -24.94
C GLY A 493 6.96 6.85 -24.22
N ASP A 494 7.86 7.55 -24.92
CA ASP A 494 9.04 8.16 -24.31
C ASP A 494 9.50 9.38 -25.14
N ARG A 495 10.75 9.81 -24.99
CA ARG A 495 11.30 10.98 -25.66
C ARG A 495 11.60 10.69 -27.12
N ARG A 496 12.42 9.68 -27.43
CA ARG A 496 12.88 9.39 -28.80
C ARG A 496 12.86 7.90 -29.10
N PHE A 497 12.47 7.54 -30.32
CA PHE A 497 12.41 6.14 -30.79
C PHE A 497 13.77 5.43 -30.70
N ARG A 498 14.86 6.13 -31.06
CA ARG A 498 16.18 5.51 -31.19
C ARG A 498 16.93 5.30 -29.88
N SER A 499 16.61 6.07 -28.84
CA SER A 499 17.36 6.08 -27.59
C SER A 499 16.51 5.72 -26.37
N ASP A 500 15.19 5.81 -26.44
CA ASP A 500 14.33 5.73 -25.26
C ASP A 500 13.24 4.66 -25.38
N PHE A 501 13.30 3.79 -26.40
CA PHE A 501 12.34 2.71 -26.57
C PHE A 501 12.72 1.50 -25.69
N LEU A 502 12.40 1.60 -24.40
CA LEU A 502 12.68 0.58 -23.38
C LEU A 502 12.11 -0.78 -23.78
N TYR A 503 12.89 -1.85 -23.61
CA TYR A 503 12.53 -3.25 -23.93
C TYR A 503 12.01 -3.48 -25.37
N GLN A 504 12.43 -2.65 -26.33
CA GLN A 504 11.95 -2.69 -27.72
C GLN A 504 11.93 -4.12 -28.32
N SER A 505 13.01 -4.88 -28.14
CA SER A 505 13.14 -6.22 -28.70
C SER A 505 12.08 -7.18 -28.16
N GLU A 506 11.74 -7.10 -26.88
CA GLU A 506 10.72 -7.94 -26.25
C GLU A 506 9.33 -7.60 -26.78
N TRP A 507 8.97 -6.30 -26.83
CA TRP A 507 7.66 -5.88 -27.36
C TRP A 507 7.46 -6.32 -28.82
N LEU A 508 8.50 -6.20 -29.64
CA LEU A 508 8.44 -6.59 -31.05
C LEU A 508 8.38 -8.12 -31.21
N ALA A 509 9.04 -8.88 -30.34
CA ALA A 509 8.93 -10.34 -30.31
C ALA A 509 7.50 -10.77 -29.95
N TRP A 510 6.94 -10.29 -28.83
CA TRP A 510 5.56 -10.61 -28.44
C TRP A 510 4.53 -10.12 -29.48
N ARG A 511 4.80 -9.02 -30.19
CA ARG A 511 3.96 -8.55 -31.30
C ARG A 511 3.97 -9.53 -32.47
N ARG A 512 5.16 -10.02 -32.83
CA ARG A 512 5.35 -11.01 -33.91
C ARG A 512 4.69 -12.34 -33.57
N ASP A 513 4.85 -12.79 -32.32
CA ASP A 513 4.40 -14.10 -31.86
C ASP A 513 2.90 -14.10 -31.50
N GLY A 514 2.27 -12.93 -31.50
CA GLY A 514 0.82 -12.75 -31.41
C GLY A 514 0.29 -12.55 -29.98
N LEU A 515 1.14 -12.69 -28.96
CA LEU A 515 0.78 -12.42 -27.57
C LEU A 515 0.41 -10.94 -27.35
N LEU A 516 1.23 -10.03 -27.89
CA LEU A 516 0.92 -8.60 -27.91
C LEU A 516 0.06 -8.28 -29.14
N THR A 517 -1.26 -8.28 -28.98
CA THR A 517 -2.24 -8.06 -30.05
C THR A 517 -2.14 -6.66 -30.67
N ARG A 518 -1.68 -5.65 -29.93
CA ARG A 518 -1.41 -4.29 -30.44
C ARG A 518 -0.32 -3.59 -29.66
N LEU A 519 0.44 -2.75 -30.37
CA LEU A 519 1.46 -1.88 -29.81
C LEU A 519 1.33 -0.51 -30.49
N ASP A 520 1.01 0.51 -29.70
CA ASP A 520 0.94 1.89 -30.15
C ASP A 520 1.98 2.70 -29.37
N VAL A 521 2.79 3.49 -30.08
CA VAL A 521 3.95 4.20 -29.52
C VAL A 521 3.84 5.72 -29.72
N ALA A 522 4.28 6.48 -28.72
CA ALA A 522 4.30 7.94 -28.75
C ALA A 522 5.68 8.49 -28.35
N PHE A 523 6.41 9.07 -29.30
CA PHE A 523 7.71 9.71 -29.04
C PHE A 523 7.55 11.24 -29.03
N SER A 524 7.83 11.85 -27.89
CA SER A 524 7.54 13.27 -27.65
C SER A 524 8.52 14.24 -28.31
N ARG A 525 9.68 13.75 -28.80
CA ARG A 525 10.79 14.59 -29.31
C ARG A 525 11.32 14.20 -30.70
N ASP A 526 10.68 13.26 -31.39
CA ASP A 526 11.07 12.85 -32.75
C ASP A 526 10.51 13.79 -33.85
N GLN A 527 9.58 14.67 -33.49
CA GLN A 527 8.96 15.64 -34.37
C GLN A 527 8.73 16.99 -33.65
N ALA A 528 8.35 18.01 -34.42
CA ALA A 528 8.15 19.37 -33.89
C ALA A 528 7.00 19.46 -32.87
N GLU A 529 5.91 18.73 -33.11
CA GLU A 529 4.76 18.67 -32.21
C GLU A 529 4.92 17.53 -31.19
N LYS A 530 4.67 17.82 -29.91
CA LYS A 530 4.79 16.80 -28.87
C LYS A 530 3.68 15.76 -28.99
N ARG A 531 4.07 14.50 -29.15
CA ARG A 531 3.16 13.34 -29.17
C ARG A 531 3.31 12.54 -27.88
N TYR A 532 2.20 12.35 -27.19
CA TYR A 532 2.13 11.59 -25.93
C TYR A 532 1.07 10.47 -26.04
N VAL A 533 1.01 9.60 -25.03
CA VAL A 533 0.13 8.41 -25.03
C VAL A 533 -1.36 8.77 -25.10
N GLN A 534 -1.80 9.85 -24.45
CA GLN A 534 -3.17 10.35 -24.51
C GLN A 534 -3.59 10.77 -25.92
N HIS A 535 -2.66 11.30 -26.73
CA HIS A 535 -2.94 11.59 -28.14
C HIS A 535 -3.13 10.30 -28.94
N SER A 536 -2.26 9.30 -28.71
CA SER A 536 -2.37 8.00 -29.36
C SER A 536 -3.65 7.26 -28.95
N LEU A 537 -4.08 7.37 -27.69
CA LEU A 537 -5.34 6.82 -27.20
C LEU A 537 -6.54 7.43 -27.95
N LYS A 538 -6.59 8.77 -28.04
CA LYS A 538 -7.67 9.49 -28.75
C LYS A 538 -7.73 9.11 -30.23
N GLU A 539 -6.58 9.03 -30.91
CA GLU A 539 -6.51 8.58 -32.32
C GLU A 539 -7.06 7.16 -32.53
N LYS A 540 -7.00 6.32 -31.49
CA LYS A 540 -7.52 4.94 -31.49
C LYS A 540 -8.84 4.81 -30.72
N GLY A 541 -9.51 5.92 -30.41
CA GLY A 541 -10.63 5.98 -29.48
C GLY A 541 -11.74 4.98 -29.77
N ALA A 542 -12.14 4.83 -31.04
CA ALA A 542 -13.21 3.89 -31.42
C ALA A 542 -12.84 2.42 -31.10
N GLU A 543 -11.58 2.04 -31.30
CA GLU A 543 -11.09 0.69 -31.03
C GLU A 543 -10.87 0.45 -29.53
N VAL A 544 -10.32 1.45 -28.82
CA VAL A 544 -10.20 1.44 -27.36
C VAL A 544 -11.57 1.25 -26.72
N TRP A 545 -12.56 2.04 -27.13
CA TRP A 545 -13.94 1.90 -26.67
C TRP A 545 -14.51 0.51 -26.95
N ALA A 546 -14.32 -0.02 -28.17
CA ALA A 546 -14.78 -1.36 -28.52
C ALA A 546 -14.16 -2.46 -27.62
N TRP A 547 -12.89 -2.34 -27.25
CA TRP A 547 -12.24 -3.26 -26.31
C TRP A 547 -12.79 -3.12 -24.89
N ILE A 548 -13.03 -1.90 -24.41
CA ILE A 548 -13.68 -1.66 -23.12
C ILE A 548 -15.06 -2.32 -23.08
N GLN A 549 -15.85 -2.21 -24.16
CA GLN A 549 -17.16 -2.87 -24.29
C GLN A 549 -17.06 -4.40 -24.36
N ARG A 550 -15.93 -4.97 -24.82
CA ARG A 550 -15.66 -6.41 -24.80
C ARG A 550 -15.27 -6.95 -23.42
N GLY A 551 -15.20 -6.10 -22.40
CA GLY A 551 -14.80 -6.52 -21.05
C GLY A 551 -13.33 -6.28 -20.73
N ALA A 552 -12.59 -5.52 -21.55
CA ALA A 552 -11.17 -5.27 -21.29
C ALA A 552 -10.92 -4.63 -19.91
N SER A 553 -9.81 -5.01 -19.28
CA SER A 553 -9.24 -4.30 -18.12
C SER A 553 -8.28 -3.21 -18.60
N LEU A 554 -8.42 -2.01 -18.04
CA LEU A 554 -7.60 -0.82 -18.28
C LEU A 554 -6.57 -0.67 -17.17
N TYR A 555 -5.31 -0.49 -17.55
CA TYR A 555 -4.19 -0.28 -16.64
C TYR A 555 -3.43 0.99 -17.01
N VAL A 556 -3.17 1.84 -16.01
CA VAL A 556 -2.35 3.05 -16.17
C VAL A 556 -1.21 3.01 -15.17
N CYS A 557 0.03 3.16 -15.63
CA CYS A 557 1.21 3.20 -14.77
C CYS A 557 2.19 4.32 -15.17
N GLY A 558 2.76 5.00 -14.18
CA GLY A 558 3.76 6.07 -14.36
C GLY A 558 3.41 7.35 -13.59
N ASP A 559 3.76 8.50 -14.17
CA ASP A 559 3.66 9.83 -13.55
C ASP A 559 2.23 10.19 -13.07
N ALA A 560 2.08 10.37 -11.76
CA ALA A 560 0.83 10.75 -11.12
C ALA A 560 0.40 12.20 -11.38
N ASP A 561 1.34 13.12 -11.57
CA ASP A 561 1.06 14.57 -11.56
C ASP A 561 0.52 15.08 -12.90
N ARG A 562 0.98 14.51 -14.02
CA ARG A 562 0.59 14.99 -15.37
C ARG A 562 0.03 13.88 -16.23
N MET A 563 0.74 12.77 -16.36
CA MET A 563 0.38 11.70 -17.28
C MET A 563 -0.96 11.04 -16.91
N ALA A 564 -1.14 10.65 -15.65
CA ALA A 564 -2.35 9.96 -15.23
C ALA A 564 -3.63 10.81 -15.37
N PRO A 565 -3.66 12.11 -14.98
CA PRO A 565 -4.79 13.00 -15.25
C PRO A 565 -5.09 13.14 -16.76
N ASP A 566 -4.06 13.33 -17.59
CA ASP A 566 -4.22 13.48 -19.04
C ASP A 566 -4.80 12.22 -19.71
N VAL A 567 -4.37 11.03 -19.25
CA VAL A 567 -4.90 9.74 -19.72
C VAL A 567 -6.33 9.56 -19.24
N HIS A 568 -6.64 9.90 -17.98
CA HIS A 568 -8.00 9.84 -17.45
C HIS A 568 -8.95 10.71 -18.29
N GLN A 569 -8.58 11.97 -18.55
CA GLN A 569 -9.38 12.85 -19.40
C GLN A 569 -9.54 12.30 -20.82
N ALA A 570 -8.50 11.68 -21.39
CA ALA A 570 -8.61 11.05 -22.71
C ALA A 570 -9.61 9.87 -22.72
N LEU A 571 -9.68 9.09 -21.64
CA LEU A 571 -10.67 8.01 -21.51
C LEU A 571 -12.09 8.57 -21.36
N VAL A 572 -12.28 9.66 -20.62
CA VAL A 572 -13.56 10.38 -20.53
C VAL A 572 -14.00 10.85 -21.92
N ASP A 573 -13.10 11.50 -22.66
CA ASP A 573 -13.37 11.98 -24.02
C ASP A 573 -13.75 10.82 -24.97
N ILE A 574 -13.04 9.69 -24.90
CA ILE A 574 -13.33 8.48 -25.68
C ILE A 574 -14.71 7.91 -25.35
N ALA A 575 -15.06 7.83 -24.07
CA ALA A 575 -16.36 7.34 -23.62
C ALA A 575 -17.50 8.29 -24.06
N SER A 576 -17.26 9.59 -24.08
CA SER A 576 -18.21 10.56 -24.61
C SER A 576 -18.38 10.47 -26.12
N GLU A 577 -17.28 10.48 -26.88
CA GLU A 577 -17.30 10.51 -28.35
C GLU A 577 -17.81 9.18 -28.94
N HIS A 578 -17.32 8.05 -28.45
CA HIS A 578 -17.61 6.73 -29.02
C HIS A 578 -18.69 5.96 -28.26
N GLY A 579 -18.93 6.31 -26.99
CA GLY A 579 -20.01 5.74 -26.18
C GLY A 579 -21.30 6.56 -26.17
N GLY A 580 -21.26 7.81 -26.64
CA GLY A 580 -22.43 8.71 -26.62
C GLY A 580 -22.84 9.16 -25.22
N LEU A 581 -21.92 9.10 -24.26
CA LEU A 581 -22.14 9.49 -22.87
C LEU A 581 -21.90 11.01 -22.69
N THR A 582 -22.68 11.66 -21.83
CA THR A 582 -22.31 13.01 -21.37
C THR A 582 -21.03 12.94 -20.53
N PRO A 583 -20.28 14.04 -20.34
CA PRO A 583 -19.08 14.03 -19.49
C PRO A 583 -19.32 13.46 -18.09
N GLU A 584 -20.45 13.78 -17.47
CA GLU A 584 -20.80 13.27 -16.13
C GLU A 584 -21.11 11.77 -16.14
N GLN A 585 -21.69 11.27 -17.23
CA GLN A 585 -21.96 9.84 -17.41
C GLN A 585 -20.67 9.07 -17.71
N ALA A 586 -19.74 9.66 -18.46
CA ALA A 586 -18.43 9.08 -18.76
C ALA A 586 -17.59 8.95 -17.47
N GLU A 587 -17.59 9.99 -16.63
CA GLU A 587 -16.98 9.96 -15.30
C GLU A 587 -17.54 8.82 -14.43
N GLU A 588 -18.87 8.74 -14.29
CA GLU A 588 -19.48 7.65 -13.52
C GLU A 588 -19.22 6.27 -14.13
N TYR A 589 -19.12 6.19 -15.47
CA TYR A 589 -18.77 4.95 -16.16
C TYR A 589 -17.34 4.49 -15.80
N LEU A 590 -16.36 5.40 -15.81
CA LEU A 590 -14.98 5.07 -15.42
C LEU A 590 -14.88 4.75 -13.92
N ARG A 591 -15.63 5.43 -13.06
CA ARG A 591 -15.74 5.07 -11.64
C ARG A 591 -16.31 3.66 -11.46
N GLN A 592 -17.35 3.32 -12.23
CA GLN A 592 -17.91 1.97 -12.19
C GLN A 592 -16.88 0.93 -12.66
N LEU A 593 -16.10 1.21 -13.71
CA LEU A 593 -15.00 0.32 -14.10
C LEU A 593 -13.95 0.15 -13.00
N ASN A 594 -13.63 1.20 -12.25
CA ASN A 594 -12.73 1.09 -11.10
C ASN A 594 -13.35 0.20 -9.99
N ARG A 595 -14.62 0.43 -9.62
CA ARG A 595 -15.36 -0.44 -8.68
C ARG A 595 -15.41 -1.90 -9.14
N ASP A 596 -15.57 -2.13 -10.44
CA ASP A 596 -15.57 -3.46 -11.06
C ASP A 596 -14.15 -4.07 -11.18
N LYS A 597 -13.11 -3.38 -10.69
CA LYS A 597 -11.69 -3.77 -10.79
C LYS A 597 -11.19 -3.94 -12.24
N ARG A 598 -11.74 -3.12 -13.13
CA ARG A 598 -11.44 -3.08 -14.57
C ARG A 598 -10.77 -1.78 -15.02
N TYR A 599 -10.61 -0.80 -14.13
CA TYR A 599 -9.75 0.36 -14.36
C TYR A 599 -8.84 0.56 -13.15
N LEU A 600 -7.54 0.26 -13.35
CA LEU A 600 -6.55 0.07 -12.31
C LEU A 600 -5.37 1.03 -12.56
N ARG A 601 -4.85 1.65 -11.51
CA ARG A 601 -3.81 2.68 -11.59
C ARG A 601 -2.68 2.39 -10.61
N ASP A 602 -1.45 2.35 -11.11
CA ASP A 602 -0.20 2.28 -10.34
C ASP A 602 0.65 3.50 -10.68
N VAL A 603 0.33 4.63 -10.05
CA VAL A 603 0.89 5.94 -10.39
C VAL A 603 1.62 6.53 -9.18
N TYR A 604 2.75 7.19 -9.44
CA TYR A 604 3.69 7.67 -8.43
C TYR A 604 4.39 8.96 -8.83
#